data_AF-A0A6B2L9I3-F1
#
_entry.id   AF-A0A6B2L9I3-F1
#
_cell.length_a   1.000
_cell.length_b   1.000
_cell.length_c   1.000
_cell.angle_alpha   90.00
_cell.angle_beta   90.00
_cell.angle_gamma   90.00
#
_symmetry.space_group_name_H-M   'P 1'
#
loop_
_entity.id
_entity.type
_entity.pdbx_description
1 polymer ?
#
loop_
_entity_poly.entity_id
_entity_poly.type
_entity_poly.pdbx_seq_one_letter_code
_entity_poly.pdbx_strand_id
1 'polypeptide(L)'
;MYPSITTDEDILTEIIFVIDRSGSMSGTGITNAKNTLQLLLRSLPQNTPFNIVSFGSNYSSLFTKSTLLTAESLNTATAHISSMGADMGGTELLEPLQYILNQFQSLKCSDYETYKQYPKQIFLLTDGGVSNLQSVLQYVKFHIDEARIFSFGIGSGVSRPLVDGIAEYGRGKAEYVDANNISLKVTAQLKAALMPILKNVSINWNGLEDPTYTGIQMRYPPVFDGDRLVGYCFLRNNATGKHFITISGTTGTEVHKWDVEVDLDSIVRNGSLINRLTARTYALSLELDEKSNKDKIVKLGMEWGLVTSQTSYIAIEDKDYGNLCYK
;
A
#
# COMPACT_ATOMS: atom_id res chain seq x y z
N MET A 1 4.26 10.65 -18.97
CA MET A 1 2.87 10.91 -19.40
C MET A 1 2.10 11.47 -18.21
N TYR A 2 1.17 12.42 -18.42
CA TYR A 2 0.23 12.90 -17.40
C TYR A 2 -1.20 12.71 -17.92
N PRO A 3 -1.78 11.51 -17.79
CA PRO A 3 -3.14 11.27 -18.26
C PRO A 3 -4.13 12.01 -17.38
N SER A 4 -5.09 12.71 -17.98
CA SER A 4 -6.24 13.28 -17.27
C SER A 4 -7.38 12.26 -17.36
N ILE A 5 -7.76 11.67 -16.23
CA ILE A 5 -8.87 10.73 -16.14
C ILE A 5 -10.01 11.46 -15.44
N THR A 6 -11.17 11.56 -16.10
CA THR A 6 -12.42 11.97 -15.47
C THR A 6 -13.12 10.72 -14.98
N THR A 7 -13.66 10.76 -13.77
CA THR A 7 -14.40 9.62 -13.21
C THR A 7 -15.81 10.02 -12.91
N ASP A 8 -16.75 9.14 -13.27
CA ASP A 8 -18.13 9.24 -12.81
C ASP A 8 -18.19 9.14 -11.27
N GLU A 9 -19.14 9.85 -10.67
CA GLU A 9 -19.27 10.11 -9.23
C GLU A 9 -19.60 8.86 -8.38
N ASP A 10 -19.74 7.68 -8.99
CA ASP A 10 -20.37 6.49 -8.40
C ASP A 10 -19.41 5.39 -7.92
N ILE A 11 -18.12 5.68 -7.69
CA ILE A 11 -17.23 4.70 -7.03
C ILE A 11 -17.53 4.66 -5.53
N LEU A 12 -18.48 3.82 -5.13
CA LEU A 12 -18.76 3.54 -3.73
C LEU A 12 -17.54 2.85 -3.12
N THR A 13 -16.86 3.54 -2.21
CA THR A 13 -15.63 3.07 -1.59
C THR A 13 -15.95 2.55 -0.20
N GLU A 14 -15.52 1.33 0.16
CA GLU A 14 -15.76 0.82 1.52
C GLU A 14 -14.71 1.38 2.48
N ILE A 15 -15.16 1.94 3.60
CA ILE A 15 -14.29 2.62 4.56
C ILE A 15 -14.26 1.89 5.90
N ILE A 16 -13.08 1.44 6.31
CA ILE A 16 -12.88 0.75 7.59
C ILE A 16 -12.03 1.63 8.50
N PHE A 17 -12.59 2.04 9.63
CA PHE A 17 -11.86 2.76 10.66
C PHE A 17 -11.24 1.76 11.62
N VAL A 18 -9.92 1.80 11.81
CA VAL A 18 -9.19 0.98 12.77
C VAL A 18 -8.70 1.90 13.87
N ILE A 19 -9.27 1.78 15.07
CA ILE A 19 -9.01 2.70 16.18
C ILE A 19 -8.32 2.00 17.34
N ASP A 20 -7.19 2.57 17.75
CA ASP A 20 -6.44 2.15 18.93
C ASP A 20 -7.19 2.57 20.21
N ARG A 21 -7.39 1.60 21.10
CA ARG A 21 -7.98 1.78 22.44
C ARG A 21 -7.07 1.20 23.52
N SER A 22 -5.79 1.05 23.22
CA SER A 22 -4.75 0.68 24.19
C SER A 22 -4.64 1.70 25.33
N GLY A 23 -4.03 1.30 26.43
CA GLY A 23 -3.90 2.14 27.61
C GLY A 23 -3.09 3.43 27.38
N SER A 24 -2.20 3.47 26.39
CA SER A 24 -1.47 4.70 26.02
C SER A 24 -2.41 5.81 25.56
N MET A 25 -3.51 5.44 24.90
CA MET A 25 -4.55 6.37 24.44
C MET A 25 -5.30 7.07 25.57
N SER A 26 -5.02 6.79 26.85
CA SER A 26 -5.73 7.43 27.96
C SER A 26 -5.62 8.96 27.95
N GLY A 27 -6.63 9.64 28.51
CA GLY A 27 -6.69 11.10 28.53
C GLY A 27 -6.94 11.71 27.13
N THR A 28 -6.05 12.60 26.69
CA THR A 28 -6.26 13.36 25.45
C THR A 28 -6.16 12.53 24.19
N GLY A 29 -5.44 11.39 24.21
CA GLY A 29 -5.26 10.51 23.05
C GLY A 29 -6.60 9.99 22.52
N ILE A 30 -7.37 9.33 23.39
CA ILE A 30 -8.68 8.76 23.05
C ILE A 30 -9.70 9.86 22.76
N THR A 31 -9.62 11.02 23.43
CA THR A 31 -10.46 12.17 23.10
C THR A 31 -10.21 12.66 21.67
N ASN A 32 -8.94 12.85 21.29
CA ASN A 32 -8.59 13.30 19.94
C ASN A 32 -8.92 12.24 18.89
N ALA A 33 -8.72 10.95 19.17
CA ALA A 33 -9.10 9.87 18.29
C ALA A 33 -10.62 9.80 18.06
N LYS A 34 -11.42 9.95 19.13
CA LYS A 34 -12.88 10.04 19.04
C LYS A 34 -13.33 11.23 18.20
N ASN A 35 -12.75 12.40 18.43
CA ASN A 35 -13.08 13.61 17.66
C ASN A 35 -12.70 13.46 16.18
N THR A 36 -11.53 12.89 15.89
CA THR A 36 -11.05 12.59 14.53
C THR A 36 -11.98 11.61 13.84
N LEU A 37 -12.33 10.51 14.51
CA LEU A 37 -13.23 9.48 13.99
C LEU A 37 -14.65 10.00 13.75
N GLN A 38 -15.19 10.81 14.66
CA GLN A 38 -16.49 11.45 14.46
C GLN A 38 -16.49 12.39 13.26
N LEU A 39 -15.42 13.18 13.08
CA LEU A 39 -15.32 14.09 11.95
C LEU A 39 -15.19 13.33 10.64
N LEU A 40 -14.37 12.27 10.60
CA LEU A 40 -14.25 11.38 9.45
C LEU A 40 -15.62 10.82 9.05
N LEU A 41 -16.33 10.22 10.02
CA LEU A 41 -17.62 9.57 9.79
C LEU A 41 -18.69 10.54 9.26
N ARG A 42 -18.75 11.77 9.80
CA ARG A 42 -19.71 12.80 9.36
C ARG A 42 -19.35 13.43 8.02
N SER A 43 -18.11 13.29 7.58
CA SER A 43 -17.62 13.85 6.32
C SER A 43 -17.68 12.85 5.16
N LEU A 44 -18.09 11.61 5.42
CA LEU A 44 -18.28 10.60 4.39
C LEU A 44 -19.53 10.90 3.54
N PRO A 45 -19.50 10.59 2.23
CA PRO A 45 -20.69 10.61 1.39
C PRO A 45 -21.80 9.69 1.93
N GLN A 46 -23.05 10.03 1.69
CA GLN A 46 -24.18 9.18 2.06
C GLN A 46 -24.11 7.83 1.35
N ASN A 47 -24.59 6.76 1.99
CA ASN A 47 -24.57 5.40 1.46
C ASN A 47 -23.15 4.82 1.27
N THR A 48 -22.11 5.45 1.80
CA THR A 48 -20.78 4.83 1.86
C THR A 48 -20.81 3.64 2.81
N PRO A 49 -20.44 2.42 2.38
CA PRO A 49 -20.30 1.29 3.30
C PRO A 49 -19.15 1.53 4.27
N PHE A 50 -19.39 1.34 5.57
CA PHE A 50 -18.34 1.53 6.58
C PHE A 50 -18.38 0.51 7.72
N ASN A 51 -17.25 0.39 8.42
CA ASN A 51 -17.16 -0.32 9.70
C ASN A 51 -16.14 0.34 10.62
N ILE A 52 -16.25 0.06 11.93
CA ILE A 52 -15.30 0.51 12.94
C ILE A 52 -14.74 -0.73 13.64
N VAL A 53 -13.42 -0.88 13.60
CA VAL A 53 -12.67 -1.94 14.27
C VAL A 53 -11.84 -1.30 15.38
N SER A 54 -12.18 -1.61 16.62
CA SER A 54 -11.39 -1.22 17.78
C SER A 54 -10.31 -2.26 18.05
N PHE A 55 -9.11 -1.84 18.44
CA PHE A 55 -8.04 -2.76 18.83
C PHE A 55 -7.29 -2.31 20.08
N GLY A 56 -6.73 -3.29 20.78
CA GLY A 56 -5.83 -3.16 21.91
C GLY A 56 -5.08 -4.48 22.08
N SER A 57 -5.19 -5.16 23.22
CA SER A 57 -4.75 -6.56 23.38
C SER A 57 -5.58 -7.55 22.56
N ASN A 58 -6.84 -7.21 22.29
CA ASN A 58 -7.75 -7.94 21.39
C ASN A 58 -8.36 -6.93 20.41
N TYR A 59 -9.12 -7.40 19.42
CA TYR A 59 -9.88 -6.51 18.53
C TYR A 59 -11.38 -6.83 18.54
N SER A 60 -12.20 -5.84 18.19
CA SER A 60 -13.64 -5.98 18.03
C SER A 60 -14.16 -5.07 16.92
N SER A 61 -15.16 -5.53 16.17
CA SER A 61 -15.83 -4.72 15.16
C SER A 61 -17.20 -4.24 15.65
N LEU A 62 -17.59 -3.03 15.25
CA LEU A 62 -18.91 -2.49 15.54
C LEU A 62 -20.00 -3.29 14.82
N PHE A 63 -19.74 -3.62 13.55
CA PHE A 63 -20.63 -4.45 12.75
C PHE A 63 -19.92 -5.74 12.33
N THR A 64 -20.68 -6.83 12.18
CA THR A 64 -20.17 -8.11 11.63
C THR A 64 -19.73 -7.97 10.17
N LYS A 65 -20.42 -7.12 9.41
CA LYS A 65 -20.08 -6.71 8.04
C LYS A 65 -20.29 -5.20 7.91
N SER A 66 -19.54 -4.57 7.02
CA SER A 66 -19.70 -3.14 6.75
C SER A 66 -21.14 -2.81 6.38
N THR A 67 -21.64 -1.70 6.93
CA THR A 67 -23.03 -1.25 6.79
C THR A 67 -23.07 0.09 6.07
N LEU A 68 -24.10 0.35 5.27
CA LEU A 68 -24.26 1.63 4.57
C LEU A 68 -24.42 2.77 5.56
N LEU A 69 -23.80 3.92 5.26
CA LEU A 69 -23.96 5.14 6.04
C LEU A 69 -25.36 5.74 5.84
N THR A 70 -26.23 5.48 6.80
CA THR A 70 -27.59 6.02 6.95
C THR A 70 -27.69 6.78 8.26
N ALA A 71 -28.78 7.52 8.49
CA ALA A 71 -28.97 8.23 9.76
C ALA A 71 -28.97 7.27 10.97
N GLU A 72 -29.52 6.06 10.82
CA GLU A 72 -29.57 5.05 11.89
C GLU A 72 -28.20 4.45 12.20
N SER A 73 -27.44 4.05 11.16
CA SER A 73 -26.10 3.49 11.34
C SER A 73 -25.12 4.55 11.84
N LEU A 74 -25.27 5.81 11.40
CA LEU A 74 -24.52 6.95 11.91
C LEU A 74 -24.78 7.21 13.40
N ASN A 75 -26.04 7.14 13.85
CA ASN A 75 -26.38 7.31 15.26
C ASN A 75 -25.79 6.17 16.10
N THR A 76 -25.90 4.93 15.63
CA THR A 76 -25.31 3.74 16.28
C THR A 76 -23.80 3.89 16.42
N ALA A 77 -23.11 4.27 15.34
CA ALA A 77 -21.67 4.49 15.35
C ALA A 77 -21.28 5.68 16.25
N THR A 78 -22.03 6.78 16.23
CA THR A 78 -21.77 7.95 17.08
C THR A 78 -21.91 7.61 18.56
N ALA A 79 -22.93 6.83 18.94
CA ALA A 79 -23.10 6.35 20.31
C ALA A 79 -21.95 5.44 20.73
N HIS A 80 -21.54 4.51 19.86
CA HIS A 80 -20.39 3.64 20.09
C HIS A 80 -19.09 4.43 20.27
N ILE A 81 -18.80 5.39 19.39
CA ILE A 81 -17.61 6.26 19.51
C ILE A 81 -17.66 7.03 20.83
N SER A 82 -18.83 7.55 21.21
CA SER A 82 -18.99 8.32 22.45
C SER A 82 -18.74 7.49 23.71
N SER A 83 -19.01 6.19 23.69
CA SER A 83 -18.72 5.28 24.82
C SER A 83 -17.30 4.71 24.83
N MET A 84 -16.49 4.94 23.78
CA MET A 84 -15.11 4.45 23.74
C MET A 84 -14.24 5.05 24.87
N GLY A 85 -13.44 4.18 25.49
CA GLY A 85 -12.34 4.50 26.40
C GLY A 85 -11.04 3.80 25.97
N ALA A 86 -9.94 4.17 26.64
CA ALA A 86 -8.62 3.53 26.48
C ALA A 86 -8.51 2.31 27.40
N ASP A 87 -9.37 1.32 27.17
CA ASP A 87 -9.66 0.20 28.08
C ASP A 87 -9.38 -1.17 27.47
N MET A 88 -8.74 -1.23 26.28
CA MET A 88 -8.45 -2.49 25.59
C MET A 88 -7.06 -3.07 25.87
N GLY A 89 -6.28 -2.48 26.79
CA GLY A 89 -5.01 -3.03 27.25
C GLY A 89 -3.82 -2.66 26.36
N GLY A 90 -3.12 -3.65 25.82
CA GLY A 90 -1.92 -3.50 24.97
C GLY A 90 -2.23 -3.03 23.55
N THR A 91 -1.27 -3.18 22.63
CA THR A 91 -1.35 -2.64 21.26
C THR A 91 -0.99 -3.72 20.22
N GLU A 92 -1.95 -4.59 19.88
CA GLU A 92 -1.81 -5.68 18.93
C GLU A 92 -2.52 -5.37 17.60
N LEU A 93 -1.79 -4.78 16.65
CA LEU A 93 -2.34 -4.32 15.37
C LEU A 93 -2.31 -5.39 14.25
N LEU A 94 -1.48 -6.42 14.38
CA LEU A 94 -1.31 -7.41 13.33
C LEU A 94 -2.60 -8.19 13.05
N GLU A 95 -3.25 -8.68 14.11
CA GLU A 95 -4.48 -9.47 14.00
C GLU A 95 -5.65 -8.71 13.35
N PRO A 96 -6.00 -7.48 13.76
CA PRO A 96 -7.08 -6.74 13.09
C PRO A 96 -6.76 -6.43 11.62
N LEU A 97 -5.50 -6.15 11.26
CA LEU A 97 -5.12 -5.97 9.85
C LEU A 97 -5.23 -7.27 9.06
N GLN A 98 -4.84 -8.40 9.64
CA GLN A 98 -5.04 -9.73 9.04
C GLN A 98 -6.51 -10.01 8.80
N TYR A 99 -7.36 -9.76 9.80
CA TYR A 99 -8.81 -9.90 9.67
C TYR A 99 -9.34 -9.07 8.49
N ILE A 100 -9.00 -7.78 8.41
CA ILE A 100 -9.50 -6.88 7.37
C ILE A 100 -9.01 -7.27 5.98
N LEU A 101 -7.70 -7.50 5.81
CA LEU A 101 -7.10 -7.77 4.50
C LEU A 101 -7.44 -9.17 3.99
N ASN A 102 -7.53 -10.19 4.86
CA ASN A 102 -7.96 -11.52 4.46
C ASN A 102 -9.44 -11.54 4.04
N GLN A 103 -10.32 -10.79 4.72
CA GLN A 103 -11.70 -10.63 4.30
C GLN A 103 -11.79 -9.99 2.91
N PHE A 104 -10.94 -8.99 2.62
CA PHE A 104 -10.88 -8.38 1.31
C PHE A 104 -10.46 -9.36 0.21
N GLN A 105 -9.40 -10.13 0.46
CA GLN A 105 -8.92 -11.15 -0.48
C GLN A 105 -9.95 -12.27 -0.69
N SER A 106 -10.65 -12.68 0.38
CA SER A 106 -11.71 -13.68 0.29
C SER A 106 -12.89 -13.19 -0.59
N LEU A 107 -13.28 -11.92 -0.46
CA LEU A 107 -14.29 -11.31 -1.33
C LEU A 107 -13.85 -11.29 -2.80
N LYS A 108 -12.57 -10.99 -3.09
CA LYS A 108 -12.02 -11.05 -4.45
C LYS A 108 -12.25 -12.41 -5.12
N CYS A 109 -12.10 -13.49 -4.35
CA CYS A 109 -12.24 -14.86 -4.85
C CYS A 109 -13.69 -15.36 -4.89
N SER A 110 -14.54 -14.89 -3.97
CA SER A 110 -15.91 -15.43 -3.78
C SER A 110 -17.01 -14.58 -4.43
N ASP A 111 -16.83 -13.25 -4.51
CA ASP A 111 -17.80 -12.31 -5.07
C ASP A 111 -17.07 -11.12 -5.73
N TYR A 112 -16.54 -11.38 -6.93
CA TYR A 112 -15.70 -10.45 -7.66
C TYR A 112 -16.44 -9.17 -8.12
N GLU A 113 -17.75 -9.25 -8.35
CA GLU A 113 -18.54 -8.09 -8.78
C GLU A 113 -18.71 -7.08 -7.64
N THR A 114 -18.98 -7.55 -6.42
CA THR A 114 -18.92 -6.70 -5.23
C THR A 114 -17.50 -6.18 -5.02
N TYR A 115 -16.48 -7.02 -5.10
CA TYR A 115 -15.08 -6.60 -4.93
C TYR A 115 -14.66 -5.46 -5.88
N LYS A 116 -15.05 -5.51 -7.16
CA LYS A 116 -14.73 -4.47 -8.15
C LYS A 116 -15.27 -3.09 -7.78
N GLN A 117 -16.45 -3.05 -7.18
CA GLN A 117 -17.16 -1.82 -6.85
C GLN A 117 -16.51 -1.05 -5.69
N TYR A 118 -15.89 -1.76 -4.72
CA TYR A 118 -15.43 -1.16 -3.46
C TYR A 118 -13.90 -1.29 -3.25
N PRO A 119 -13.06 -0.35 -3.74
CA PRO A 119 -11.71 -0.23 -3.21
C PRO A 119 -11.80 0.03 -1.68
N LYS A 120 -11.10 -0.76 -0.86
CA LYS A 120 -11.12 -0.59 0.59
C LYS A 120 -10.17 0.53 1.02
N GLN A 121 -10.68 1.52 1.75
CA GLN A 121 -9.88 2.54 2.41
C GLN A 121 -9.90 2.27 3.90
N ILE A 122 -8.72 2.11 4.49
CA ILE A 122 -8.54 1.84 5.90
C ILE A 122 -7.99 3.11 6.54
N PHE A 123 -8.64 3.62 7.57
CA PHE A 123 -8.14 4.74 8.37
C PHE A 123 -7.68 4.20 9.72
N LEU A 124 -6.37 4.12 9.92
CA LEU A 124 -5.76 3.72 11.19
C LEU A 124 -5.56 4.93 12.09
N LEU A 125 -6.09 4.92 13.31
CA LEU A 125 -5.88 5.96 14.32
C LEU A 125 -5.15 5.33 15.52
N THR A 126 -3.93 5.78 15.81
CA THR A 126 -3.11 5.25 16.91
C THR A 126 -2.17 6.31 17.49
N ASP A 127 -1.89 6.25 18.79
CA ASP A 127 -0.86 7.05 19.48
C ASP A 127 0.40 6.23 19.83
N GLY A 128 0.39 4.94 19.54
CA GLY A 128 1.31 3.97 20.11
C GLY A 128 2.27 3.34 19.12
N GLY A 129 3.27 2.67 19.65
CA GLY A 129 4.09 1.70 18.90
C GLY A 129 3.56 0.29 19.11
N VAL A 130 3.75 -0.57 18.13
CA VAL A 130 3.49 -2.01 18.24
C VAL A 130 4.81 -2.74 18.49
N SER A 131 4.78 -3.79 19.32
CA SER A 131 5.97 -4.59 19.65
C SER A 131 6.55 -5.32 18.42
N ASN A 132 5.69 -5.65 17.46
CA ASN A 132 5.97 -6.44 16.26
C ASN A 132 5.93 -5.59 14.98
N LEU A 133 6.49 -4.37 15.02
CA LEU A 133 6.48 -3.40 13.92
C LEU A 133 6.85 -4.04 12.57
N GLN A 134 7.97 -4.75 12.51
CA GLN A 134 8.46 -5.33 11.26
C GLN A 134 7.49 -6.36 10.67
N SER A 135 6.84 -7.17 11.52
CA SER A 135 5.85 -8.15 11.10
C SER A 135 4.59 -7.48 10.55
N VAL A 136 4.12 -6.41 11.20
CA VAL A 136 2.98 -5.61 10.73
C VAL A 136 3.27 -5.00 9.38
N LEU A 137 4.42 -4.34 9.23
CA LEU A 137 4.82 -3.67 8.00
C LEU A 137 4.99 -4.66 6.84
N GLN A 138 5.64 -5.79 7.08
CA GLN A 138 5.76 -6.85 6.06
C GLN A 138 4.39 -7.41 5.68
N TYR A 139 3.54 -7.68 6.66
CA TYR A 139 2.20 -8.21 6.37
C TYR A 139 1.40 -7.27 5.46
N VAL A 140 1.37 -5.97 5.78
CA VAL A 140 0.73 -4.95 4.94
C VAL A 140 1.34 -4.96 3.54
N LYS A 141 2.67 -4.90 3.41
CA LYS A 141 3.36 -4.87 2.12
C LYS A 141 2.97 -6.03 1.21
N PHE A 142 2.78 -7.23 1.75
CA PHE A 142 2.46 -8.43 0.98
C PHE A 142 0.95 -8.64 0.74
N HIS A 143 0.07 -8.07 1.58
CA HIS A 143 -1.37 -8.37 1.56
C HIS A 143 -2.28 -7.19 1.20
N ILE A 144 -1.74 -5.97 1.06
CA ILE A 144 -2.54 -4.75 0.81
C ILE A 144 -3.37 -4.80 -0.48
N ASP A 145 -2.89 -5.50 -1.52
CA ASP A 145 -3.57 -5.65 -2.82
C ASP A 145 -4.04 -4.31 -3.42
N GLU A 146 -5.37 -4.10 -3.54
CA GLU A 146 -5.99 -2.85 -4.03
C GLU A 146 -6.48 -1.92 -2.90
N ALA A 147 -6.30 -2.28 -1.63
CA ALA A 147 -6.68 -1.44 -0.51
C ALA A 147 -5.69 -0.28 -0.32
N ARG A 148 -6.09 0.75 0.44
CA ARG A 148 -5.14 1.70 1.02
C ARG A 148 -5.28 1.79 2.52
N ILE A 149 -4.18 2.14 3.19
CA ILE A 149 -4.18 2.49 4.61
C ILE A 149 -3.70 3.93 4.76
N PHE A 150 -4.59 4.79 5.23
CA PHE A 150 -4.28 6.11 5.72
C PHE A 150 -4.11 6.06 7.23
N SER A 151 -3.02 6.62 7.73
CA SER A 151 -2.69 6.55 9.15
C SER A 151 -2.76 7.94 9.78
N PHE A 152 -3.38 8.01 10.95
CA PHE A 152 -3.42 9.17 11.82
C PHE A 152 -2.62 8.84 13.08
N GLY A 153 -1.48 9.52 13.21
CA GLY A 153 -0.74 9.53 14.45
C GLY A 153 -1.37 10.50 15.44
N ILE A 154 -1.91 10.00 16.54
CA ILE A 154 -2.63 10.79 17.54
C ILE A 154 -1.66 11.26 18.63
N GLY A 155 -1.60 12.57 18.87
CA GLY A 155 -0.77 13.14 19.93
C GLY A 155 0.73 13.12 19.65
N SER A 156 1.52 13.54 20.65
CA SER A 156 2.96 13.76 20.51
C SER A 156 3.83 12.52 20.73
N GLY A 157 3.28 11.45 21.32
CA GLY A 157 3.99 10.21 21.68
C GLY A 157 4.04 9.16 20.56
N VAL A 158 3.55 9.48 19.37
CA VAL A 158 3.28 8.48 18.33
C VAL A 158 4.54 7.88 17.71
N SER A 159 4.47 6.57 17.45
CA SER A 159 5.47 5.84 16.67
C SER A 159 5.39 6.23 15.19
N ARG A 160 6.22 7.21 14.80
CA ARG A 160 6.39 7.60 13.39
C ARG A 160 6.76 6.42 12.49
N PRO A 161 7.68 5.50 12.87
CA PRO A 161 7.99 4.33 12.04
C PRO A 161 6.77 3.45 11.73
N LEU A 162 5.83 3.34 12.67
CA LEU A 162 4.58 2.61 12.45
C LEU A 162 3.64 3.37 11.52
N VAL A 163 3.36 4.63 11.85
CA VAL A 163 2.38 5.46 11.13
C VAL A 163 2.85 5.72 9.69
N ASP A 164 4.10 6.14 9.51
CA ASP A 164 4.67 6.40 8.19
C ASP A 164 4.83 5.09 7.41
N GLY A 165 5.35 4.03 8.04
CA GLY A 165 5.58 2.75 7.38
C GLY A 165 4.29 2.05 6.92
N ILE A 166 3.22 2.12 7.73
CA ILE A 166 1.91 1.58 7.34
C ILE A 166 1.31 2.40 6.21
N ALA A 167 1.41 3.73 6.25
CA ALA A 167 0.91 4.55 5.15
C ALA A 167 1.70 4.28 3.85
N GLU A 168 3.02 4.13 3.93
CA GLU A 168 3.89 3.85 2.79
C GLU A 168 3.56 2.49 2.16
N TYR A 169 3.60 1.40 2.95
CA TYR A 169 3.27 0.07 2.43
C TYR A 169 1.78 -0.10 2.12
N GLY A 170 0.94 0.66 2.81
CA GLY A 170 -0.49 0.76 2.59
C GLY A 170 -0.87 1.72 1.46
N ARG A 171 0.07 2.34 0.74
CA ARG A 171 -0.19 3.27 -0.38
C ARG A 171 -1.17 4.40 -0.05
N GLY A 172 -1.16 4.85 1.21
CA GLY A 172 -1.94 5.98 1.69
C GLY A 172 -1.03 7.12 2.12
N LYS A 173 -1.53 7.94 3.04
CA LYS A 173 -0.78 9.06 3.62
C LYS A 173 -0.84 8.99 5.14
N ALA A 174 0.25 9.43 5.76
CA ALA A 174 0.35 9.62 7.19
C ALA A 174 0.02 11.08 7.53
N GLU A 175 -0.82 11.29 8.54
CA GLU A 175 -1.04 12.61 9.13
C GLU A 175 -0.92 12.54 10.65
N TYR A 176 -0.51 13.66 11.25
CA TYR A 176 -0.28 13.77 12.68
C TYR A 176 -1.30 14.74 13.26
N VAL A 177 -2.10 14.25 14.21
CA VAL A 177 -3.28 14.93 14.71
C VAL A 177 -3.11 15.33 16.18
N ASP A 178 -3.37 16.60 16.44
CA ASP A 178 -3.53 17.19 17.76
C ASP A 178 -4.90 17.88 17.86
N ALA A 179 -5.23 18.40 19.05
CA ALA A 179 -6.53 19.03 19.30
C ALA A 179 -6.83 20.25 18.39
N ASN A 180 -5.82 20.90 17.82
CA ASN A 180 -5.95 22.15 17.08
C ASN A 180 -6.01 21.93 15.56
N ASN A 181 -5.57 20.77 15.06
CA ASN A 181 -5.40 20.54 13.63
C ASN A 181 -6.29 19.42 13.04
N ILE A 182 -7.13 18.77 13.86
CA ILE A 182 -7.99 17.64 13.46
C ILE A 182 -8.69 17.89 12.13
N SER A 183 -9.41 19.01 12.01
CA SER A 183 -10.23 19.28 10.83
C SER A 183 -9.43 19.37 9.54
N LEU A 184 -8.29 20.08 9.56
CA LEU A 184 -7.44 20.23 8.38
C LEU A 184 -6.87 18.88 7.93
N LYS A 185 -6.42 18.06 8.88
CA LYS A 185 -5.81 16.75 8.60
C LYS A 185 -6.83 15.73 8.10
N VAL A 186 -8.02 15.70 8.71
CA VAL A 186 -9.13 14.83 8.29
C VAL A 186 -9.57 15.18 6.87
N THR A 187 -9.79 16.46 6.56
CA THR A 187 -10.19 16.88 5.21
C THR A 187 -9.14 16.50 4.17
N ALA A 188 -7.84 16.67 4.47
CA ALA A 188 -6.76 16.32 3.55
C ALA A 188 -6.73 14.82 3.24
N GLN A 189 -6.84 13.95 4.26
CA GLN A 189 -6.85 12.51 4.03
C GLN A 189 -8.13 12.01 3.36
N LEU A 190 -9.30 12.54 3.73
CA LEU A 190 -10.55 12.16 3.06
C LEU A 190 -10.53 12.51 1.59
N LYS A 191 -10.03 13.71 1.24
CA LYS A 191 -9.84 14.09 -0.15
C LYS A 191 -8.97 13.08 -0.89
N ALA A 192 -7.85 12.65 -0.28
CA ALA A 192 -6.98 11.64 -0.87
C ALA A 192 -7.64 10.25 -0.95
N ALA A 193 -8.43 9.86 0.06
CA ALA A 193 -9.10 8.57 0.15
C ALA A 193 -10.28 8.41 -0.83
N LEU A 194 -10.94 9.52 -1.16
CA LEU A 194 -12.06 9.57 -2.09
C LEU A 194 -11.63 9.94 -3.52
N MET A 195 -10.34 10.21 -3.74
CA MET A 195 -9.81 10.45 -5.08
C MET A 195 -9.93 9.20 -5.96
N PRO A 196 -10.11 9.39 -7.27
CA PRO A 196 -10.27 8.27 -8.17
C PRO A 196 -9.00 7.45 -8.34
N ILE A 197 -9.18 6.19 -8.75
CA ILE A 197 -8.13 5.17 -8.77
C ILE A 197 -8.05 4.57 -10.17
N LEU A 198 -6.84 4.50 -10.71
CA LEU A 198 -6.55 3.70 -11.90
C LEU A 198 -6.07 2.31 -11.45
N LYS A 199 -6.93 1.30 -11.63
CA LYS A 199 -6.68 -0.11 -11.31
C LYS A 199 -6.18 -0.87 -12.53
N ASN A 200 -5.79 -2.14 -12.32
CA ASN A 200 -5.40 -3.08 -13.39
C ASN A 200 -4.39 -2.48 -14.37
N VAL A 201 -3.44 -1.71 -13.86
CA VAL A 201 -2.48 -1.02 -14.70
C VAL A 201 -1.60 -2.04 -15.40
N SER A 202 -1.44 -1.88 -16.71
CA SER A 202 -0.62 -2.73 -17.55
C SER A 202 0.21 -1.86 -18.49
N ILE A 203 1.45 -2.29 -18.72
CA ILE A 203 2.36 -1.67 -19.68
C ILE A 203 2.72 -2.77 -20.68
N ASN A 204 2.24 -2.62 -21.90
CA ASN A 204 2.59 -3.47 -23.02
C ASN A 204 3.68 -2.78 -23.84
N TRP A 205 4.87 -3.35 -23.81
CA TRP A 205 6.04 -2.86 -24.53
C TRP A 205 6.02 -3.20 -26.02
N ASN A 206 4.93 -3.79 -26.53
CA ASN A 206 4.65 -4.09 -27.92
C ASN A 206 5.79 -4.85 -28.61
N GLY A 207 6.39 -5.80 -27.87
CA GLY A 207 7.50 -6.60 -28.38
C GLY A 207 8.84 -5.88 -28.36
N LEU A 208 9.06 -4.84 -27.54
CA LEU A 208 10.41 -4.32 -27.28
C LEU A 208 11.19 -5.13 -26.24
N GLU A 209 10.51 -5.96 -25.46
CA GLU A 209 11.08 -6.74 -24.37
C GLU A 209 12.16 -7.72 -24.85
N ASP A 210 13.19 -7.88 -24.02
CA ASP A 210 14.19 -8.94 -24.13
C ASP A 210 13.54 -10.30 -23.84
N PRO A 211 13.57 -11.25 -24.80
CA PRO A 211 12.99 -12.58 -24.66
C PRO A 211 13.45 -13.33 -23.40
N THR A 212 14.67 -13.10 -22.92
CA THR A 212 15.28 -13.73 -21.74
C THR A 212 14.43 -13.53 -20.48
N TYR A 213 13.69 -12.41 -20.41
CA TYR A 213 12.95 -12.00 -19.22
C TYR A 213 11.42 -11.96 -19.40
N THR A 214 10.91 -12.36 -20.57
CA THR A 214 9.47 -12.33 -20.90
C THR A 214 8.58 -13.22 -20.03
N GLY A 215 9.15 -14.16 -19.28
CA GLY A 215 8.45 -15.03 -18.32
C GLY A 215 8.28 -14.44 -16.91
N ILE A 216 8.50 -13.13 -16.74
CA ILE A 216 8.33 -12.41 -15.47
C ILE A 216 7.14 -11.47 -15.62
N GLN A 217 6.03 -11.79 -14.97
CA GLN A 217 4.86 -10.95 -15.00
C GLN A 217 5.05 -9.77 -14.04
N MET A 218 5.01 -8.56 -14.59
CA MET A 218 5.04 -7.33 -13.79
C MET A 218 3.66 -7.07 -13.19
N ARG A 219 3.60 -6.89 -11.87
CA ARG A 219 2.40 -6.45 -11.17
C ARG A 219 2.52 -4.96 -10.85
N TYR A 220 1.76 -4.13 -11.55
CA TYR A 220 1.70 -2.71 -11.24
C TYR A 220 0.62 -2.44 -10.19
N PRO A 221 0.94 -1.66 -9.13
CA PRO A 221 -0.07 -1.26 -8.16
C PRO A 221 -1.10 -0.31 -8.80
N PRO A 222 -2.29 -0.17 -8.20
CA PRO A 222 -3.20 0.91 -8.55
C PRO A 222 -2.51 2.27 -8.39
N VAL A 223 -2.88 3.22 -9.26
CA VAL A 223 -2.32 4.57 -9.30
C VAL A 223 -3.40 5.56 -8.87
N PHE A 224 -3.04 6.47 -7.97
CA PHE A 224 -3.93 7.49 -7.44
C PHE A 224 -3.54 8.87 -7.97
N ASP A 225 -4.45 9.83 -7.86
CA ASP A 225 -4.15 11.21 -8.24
C ASP A 225 -2.96 11.76 -7.43
N GLY A 226 -2.03 12.40 -8.14
CA GLY A 226 -0.76 12.89 -7.60
C GLY A 226 0.34 11.83 -7.43
N ASP A 227 0.06 10.54 -7.62
CA ASP A 227 1.08 9.48 -7.55
C ASP A 227 1.82 9.31 -8.87
N ARG A 228 3.01 8.71 -8.79
CA ARG A 228 3.82 8.38 -9.97
C ARG A 228 4.11 6.88 -10.04
N LEU A 229 3.69 6.25 -11.13
CA LEU A 229 4.10 4.90 -11.50
C LEU A 229 5.33 4.94 -12.41
N VAL A 230 6.30 4.07 -12.15
CA VAL A 230 7.48 3.88 -13.01
C VAL A 230 7.55 2.42 -13.45
N GLY A 231 7.44 2.20 -14.75
CA GLY A 231 7.64 0.89 -15.38
C GLY A 231 9.07 0.71 -15.86
N TYR A 232 9.61 -0.50 -15.71
CA TYR A 232 10.94 -0.87 -16.16
C TYR A 232 10.85 -2.08 -17.09
N CYS A 233 11.74 -2.14 -18.07
CA CYS A 233 11.86 -3.26 -18.99
C CYS A 233 13.29 -3.40 -19.52
N PHE A 234 13.71 -4.65 -19.77
CA PHE A 234 14.91 -4.93 -20.54
C PHE A 234 14.56 -4.89 -22.02
N LEU A 235 15.25 -4.05 -22.78
CA LEU A 235 15.06 -3.98 -24.22
C LEU A 235 15.83 -5.10 -24.91
N ARG A 236 15.23 -5.67 -25.97
CA ARG A 236 15.96 -6.59 -26.86
C ARG A 236 17.18 -5.91 -27.49
N ASN A 237 18.21 -6.70 -27.75
CA ASN A 237 19.39 -6.23 -28.48
C ASN A 237 18.99 -5.65 -29.84
N ASN A 238 19.64 -4.55 -30.22
CA ASN A 238 19.49 -3.85 -31.51
C ASN A 238 18.11 -3.19 -31.77
N ALA A 239 17.24 -3.04 -30.77
CA ALA A 239 16.05 -2.19 -30.93
C ALA A 239 16.48 -0.74 -31.24
N THR A 240 15.95 -0.17 -32.32
CA THR A 240 16.27 1.19 -32.83
C THR A 240 15.01 1.82 -33.43
N GLY A 241 15.04 3.13 -33.61
CA GLY A 241 13.93 3.90 -34.18
C GLY A 241 12.78 4.15 -33.21
N LYS A 242 11.66 4.57 -33.80
CA LYS A 242 10.42 4.93 -33.09
C LYS A 242 9.53 3.73 -32.86
N HIS A 243 9.04 3.60 -31.64
CA HIS A 243 8.12 2.55 -31.21
C HIS A 243 6.99 3.16 -30.39
N PHE A 244 5.89 2.43 -30.26
CA PHE A 244 4.79 2.80 -29.37
C PHE A 244 4.74 1.82 -28.21
N ILE A 245 4.67 2.32 -26.99
CA ILE A 245 4.39 1.55 -25.78
C ILE A 245 2.95 1.84 -25.39
N THR A 246 2.18 0.79 -25.14
CA THR A 246 0.79 0.91 -24.74
C THR A 246 0.67 0.80 -23.22
N ILE A 247 0.12 1.82 -22.58
CA ILE A 247 -0.25 1.81 -21.15
C ILE A 247 -1.76 1.72 -21.07
N SER A 248 -2.29 0.85 -20.22
CA SER A 248 -3.73 0.74 -19.96
C SER A 248 -4.04 0.62 -18.48
N GLY A 249 -5.26 0.96 -18.11
CA GLY A 249 -5.81 0.72 -16.77
C GLY A 249 -7.32 0.86 -16.77
N THR A 250 -7.94 0.63 -15.63
CA THR A 250 -9.40 0.65 -15.47
C THR A 250 -9.77 1.57 -14.34
N THR A 251 -10.80 2.39 -14.54
CA THR A 251 -11.39 3.21 -13.49
C THR A 251 -12.89 3.02 -13.49
N GLY A 252 -13.43 2.51 -12.37
CA GLY A 252 -14.80 2.00 -12.36
C GLY A 252 -14.98 0.88 -13.39
N THR A 253 -15.86 1.10 -14.37
CA THR A 253 -16.09 0.20 -15.51
C THR A 253 -15.37 0.62 -16.79
N GLU A 254 -14.79 1.82 -16.83
CA GLU A 254 -14.13 2.37 -18.02
C GLU A 254 -12.70 1.83 -18.15
N VAL A 255 -12.31 1.46 -19.37
CA VAL A 255 -10.94 1.05 -19.71
C VAL A 255 -10.25 2.19 -20.44
N HIS A 256 -9.17 2.68 -19.86
CA HIS A 256 -8.34 3.71 -20.46
C HIS A 256 -7.11 3.09 -21.12
N LYS A 257 -6.74 3.62 -22.29
CA LYS A 257 -5.58 3.17 -23.07
C LYS A 257 -4.84 4.38 -23.64
N TRP A 258 -3.52 4.33 -23.54
CA TRP A 258 -2.62 5.38 -23.99
C TRP A 258 -1.44 4.78 -24.74
N ASP A 259 -1.22 5.26 -25.96
CA ASP A 259 -0.05 4.89 -26.75
C ASP A 259 1.00 6.00 -26.64
N VAL A 260 2.17 5.66 -26.10
CA VAL A 260 3.30 6.57 -25.87
C VAL A 260 4.37 6.28 -26.90
N GLU A 261 4.64 7.23 -27.79
CA GLU A 261 5.77 7.16 -28.71
C GLU A 261 7.09 7.28 -27.94
N VAL A 262 8.01 6.36 -28.20
CA VAL A 262 9.39 6.39 -27.71
C VAL A 262 10.35 6.27 -28.88
N ASP A 263 11.34 7.16 -28.92
CA ASP A 263 12.41 7.14 -29.91
C ASP A 263 13.67 6.57 -29.26
N LEU A 264 13.98 5.30 -29.55
CA LEU A 264 15.11 4.59 -28.96
C LEU A 264 16.47 5.09 -29.44
N ASP A 265 16.52 5.90 -30.51
CA ASP A 265 17.76 6.49 -31.02
C ASP A 265 18.11 7.77 -30.26
N SER A 266 17.09 8.40 -29.64
CA SER A 266 17.26 9.58 -28.78
C SER A 266 17.60 9.26 -27.31
N ILE A 267 17.56 7.98 -26.91
CA ILE A 267 17.75 7.55 -25.52
C ILE A 267 19.22 7.24 -25.22
N VAL A 268 19.70 7.72 -24.07
CA VAL A 268 21.02 7.36 -23.54
C VAL A 268 21.05 5.90 -23.12
N ARG A 269 21.82 5.08 -23.84
CA ARG A 269 22.00 3.63 -23.55
C ARG A 269 23.16 3.34 -22.58
N ASN A 270 23.89 4.38 -22.17
CA ASN A 270 25.09 4.24 -21.35
C ASN A 270 24.74 4.32 -19.86
N GLY A 271 24.79 3.18 -19.17
CA GLY A 271 24.69 3.12 -17.71
C GLY A 271 24.14 1.79 -17.20
N SER A 272 24.71 1.26 -16.11
CA SER A 272 24.25 0.01 -15.48
C SER A 272 23.15 0.23 -14.43
N LEU A 273 22.82 1.48 -14.09
CA LEU A 273 21.88 1.78 -13.01
C LEU A 273 20.43 1.42 -13.40
N ILE A 274 19.97 1.84 -14.59
CA ILE A 274 18.61 1.53 -15.06
C ILE A 274 18.44 0.02 -15.16
N ASN A 275 19.42 -0.70 -15.70
CA ASN A 275 19.38 -2.16 -15.76
C ASN A 275 19.30 -2.81 -14.37
N ARG A 276 20.05 -2.30 -13.39
CA ARG A 276 19.95 -2.77 -11.99
C ARG A 276 18.59 -2.45 -11.37
N LEU A 277 17.99 -1.29 -11.66
CA LEU A 277 16.64 -0.95 -11.23
C LEU A 277 15.59 -1.85 -11.89
N THR A 278 15.74 -2.18 -13.18
CA THR A 278 14.90 -3.15 -13.89
C THR A 278 15.00 -4.52 -13.23
N ALA A 279 16.21 -5.04 -13.02
CA ALA A 279 16.43 -6.33 -12.38
C ALA A 279 15.89 -6.37 -10.94
N ARG A 280 16.06 -5.28 -10.16
CA ARG A 280 15.51 -5.19 -8.80
C ARG A 280 13.98 -5.20 -8.82
N THR A 281 13.37 -4.44 -9.73
CA THR A 281 11.91 -4.41 -9.93
C THR A 281 11.38 -5.80 -10.31
N TYR A 282 12.08 -6.52 -11.17
CA TYR A 282 11.71 -7.89 -11.59
C TYR A 282 11.85 -8.88 -10.44
N ALA A 283 12.94 -8.81 -9.67
CA ALA A 283 13.14 -9.64 -8.49
C ALA A 283 12.04 -9.41 -7.44
N LEU A 284 11.67 -8.15 -7.19
CA LEU A 284 10.56 -7.81 -6.29
C LEU A 284 9.23 -8.39 -6.79
N SER A 285 8.94 -8.32 -8.09
CA SER A 285 7.71 -8.93 -8.65
C SER A 285 7.68 -10.44 -8.44
N LEU A 286 8.82 -11.12 -8.61
CA LEU A 286 8.95 -12.56 -8.38
C LEU A 286 8.84 -12.95 -6.90
N GLU A 287 9.30 -12.11 -5.98
CA GLU A 287 9.18 -12.29 -4.53
C GLU A 287 7.72 -12.16 -4.03
N LEU A 288 6.89 -11.40 -4.75
CA LEU A 288 5.46 -11.25 -4.46
C LEU A 288 4.60 -12.41 -4.99
N ASP A 289 5.14 -13.27 -5.86
CA ASP A 289 4.48 -14.46 -6.34
C ASP A 289 4.69 -15.63 -5.38
N GLU A 290 3.63 -16.25 -4.88
CA GLU A 290 3.70 -17.41 -3.97
C GLU A 290 4.25 -18.70 -4.64
N LYS A 291 4.46 -18.68 -5.96
CA LYS A 291 5.13 -19.76 -6.68
C LYS A 291 6.62 -19.73 -6.38
N SER A 292 7.25 -20.89 -6.26
CA SER A 292 8.70 -20.99 -6.08
C SER A 292 9.46 -20.41 -7.28
N ASN A 293 9.73 -19.11 -7.24
CA ASN A 293 10.52 -18.36 -8.22
C ASN A 293 12.01 -18.28 -7.81
N LYS A 294 12.43 -19.11 -6.85
CA LYS A 294 13.74 -19.05 -6.21
C LYS A 294 14.88 -19.01 -7.22
N ASP A 295 14.88 -19.90 -8.20
CA ASP A 295 15.97 -19.99 -9.19
C ASP A 295 16.05 -18.75 -10.08
N LYS A 296 14.90 -18.15 -10.44
CA LYS A 296 14.86 -16.90 -11.21
C LYS A 296 15.39 -15.72 -10.39
N ILE A 297 15.01 -15.65 -9.11
CA ILE A 297 15.47 -14.59 -8.19
C ILE A 297 16.98 -14.70 -7.99
N VAL A 298 17.50 -15.92 -7.75
CA VAL A 298 18.95 -16.16 -7.63
C VAL A 298 19.67 -15.78 -8.90
N LYS A 299 19.18 -16.21 -10.08
CA LYS A 299 19.79 -15.87 -11.37
C LYS A 299 19.87 -14.35 -11.58
N LEU A 300 18.77 -13.62 -11.37
CA LEU A 300 18.74 -12.16 -11.45
C LEU A 300 19.68 -11.51 -10.44
N GLY A 301 19.68 -12.00 -9.20
CA GLY A 301 20.52 -11.48 -8.12
C GLY A 301 22.01 -11.63 -8.40
N MET A 302 22.41 -12.78 -8.96
CA MET A 302 23.80 -13.05 -9.33
C MET A 302 24.23 -12.28 -10.59
N GLU A 303 23.37 -12.22 -11.61
CA GLU A 303 23.66 -11.53 -12.87
C GLU A 303 23.84 -10.02 -12.70
N TRP A 304 22.99 -9.41 -11.86
CA TRP A 304 22.96 -7.94 -11.69
C TRP A 304 23.56 -7.45 -10.38
N GLY A 305 24.10 -8.35 -9.54
CA GLY A 305 24.69 -8.00 -8.24
C GLY A 305 23.65 -7.36 -7.32
N LEU A 306 22.55 -8.07 -7.05
CA LEU A 306 21.47 -7.58 -6.20
C LEU A 306 21.38 -8.41 -4.92
N VAL A 307 21.19 -7.73 -3.79
CA VAL A 307 20.70 -8.36 -2.56
C VAL A 307 19.19 -8.56 -2.72
N THR A 308 18.76 -9.81 -2.59
CA THR A 308 17.36 -10.25 -2.70
C THR A 308 17.01 -11.09 -1.48
N SER A 309 15.76 -11.56 -1.40
CA SER A 309 15.38 -12.59 -0.42
C SER A 309 16.20 -13.87 -0.51
N GLN A 310 16.89 -14.11 -1.64
CA GLN A 310 17.66 -15.34 -1.91
C GLN A 310 19.17 -15.10 -2.09
N THR A 311 19.65 -13.86 -2.01
CA THR A 311 21.06 -13.51 -2.26
C THR A 311 21.57 -12.51 -1.24
N SER A 312 22.82 -12.68 -0.80
CA SER A 312 23.48 -11.81 0.17
C SER A 312 24.91 -11.49 -0.27
N TYR A 313 25.44 -10.37 0.22
CA TYR A 313 26.87 -10.06 0.11
C TYR A 313 27.61 -10.57 1.33
N ILE A 314 28.73 -11.25 1.09
CA ILE A 314 29.66 -11.68 2.14
C ILE A 314 30.97 -10.95 1.91
N ALA A 315 31.41 -10.18 2.90
CA ALA A 315 32.73 -9.59 2.90
C ALA A 315 33.72 -10.62 3.48
N ILE A 316 34.77 -10.94 2.72
CA ILE A 316 35.86 -11.82 3.14
C ILE A 316 37.10 -10.94 3.29
N GLU A 317 37.68 -10.93 4.49
CA GLU A 317 38.95 -10.26 4.77
C GLU A 317 40.09 -11.27 4.52
N ASP A 318 40.85 -11.04 3.45
CA ASP A 318 42.07 -11.82 3.21
C ASP A 318 43.15 -11.37 4.19
N LYS A 319 43.41 -12.20 5.20
CA LYS A 319 44.58 -12.03 6.07
C LYS A 319 45.80 -12.61 5.37
N ASP A 320 46.63 -11.74 4.82
CA ASP A 320 48.00 -12.08 4.43
C ASP A 320 48.79 -12.46 5.69
N TYR A 321 48.82 -13.75 6.01
CA TYR A 321 49.81 -14.30 6.94
C TYR A 321 51.16 -14.29 6.22
N GLY A 322 51.79 -13.11 6.15
CA GLY A 322 53.16 -12.96 5.68
C GLY A 322 54.05 -13.97 6.40
N ASN A 323 54.84 -14.71 5.62
CA ASN A 323 55.79 -15.74 6.06
C ASN A 323 56.49 -15.34 7.37
N LEU A 324 56.01 -15.86 8.50
CA LEU A 324 56.78 -15.92 9.74
C LEU A 324 57.84 -17.00 9.54
N CYS A 325 58.95 -16.61 8.89
CA CYS A 325 60.20 -17.36 8.95
C CYS A 325 60.63 -17.41 10.41
N TYR A 326 60.38 -18.54 11.07
CA TYR A 326 61.05 -18.88 12.32
C TYR A 326 62.56 -18.99 12.02
N LYS A 327 63.35 -18.09 12.61
CA LYS A 327 64.81 -18.23 12.76
C LYS A 327 65.11 -19.03 14.01
#